data_AF-A0A392QAV0-F1
#
_entry.id   AF-A0A392QAV0-F1
#
_cell.length_a   1.000
_cell.length_b   1.000
_cell.length_c   1.000
_cell.angle_alpha   90.00
_cell.angle_beta   90.00
_cell.angle_gamma   90.00
#
_symmetry.space_group_name_H-M   'P 1'
#
loop_
_entity.id
_entity.type
_entity.pdbx_description
1 polymer ?
#
loop_
_entity_poly.entity_id
_entity_poly.type
_entity_poly.pdbx_seq_one_letter_code
_entity_poly.pdbx_strand_id
1 'polypeptide(L)'
;GSIIVEIKLKELEQKSAEVSSEWSIVPGRGGRPTLASLQPGGTITFEHRNLQGLNRSLTGSVTTSNFLNPQDDLAFKMEYAHPYLDGVDILRNRTLRVSCFNSRKLSPVFTGGPGVDEVPSIWVDRAGAKANITE
;
A
#
# COMPACT_ATOMS: atom_id res chain seq x y z
N GLY A 1 -5.82 44.15 -25.04
CA GLY A 1 -6.24 42.88 -25.67
C GLY A 1 -6.42 41.86 -24.57
N SER A 2 -7.60 41.28 -24.43
CA SER A 2 -7.89 40.25 -23.43
C SER A 2 -7.49 38.88 -23.97
N ILE A 3 -6.62 38.19 -23.23
CA ILE A 3 -6.26 36.80 -23.52
C ILE A 3 -7.38 35.93 -22.95
N ILE A 4 -8.08 35.21 -23.82
CA ILE A 4 -9.06 34.20 -23.43
C ILE A 4 -8.31 32.88 -23.38
N VAL A 5 -8.22 32.29 -22.18
CA VAL A 5 -7.63 30.97 -21.98
C VAL A 5 -8.77 29.97 -21.81
N GLU A 6 -8.92 29.08 -22.77
CA GLU A 6 -9.86 27.96 -22.69
C GLU A 6 -9.09 26.71 -22.24
N ILE A 7 -9.46 26.16 -21.07
CA ILE A 7 -8.85 24.94 -20.54
C ILE A 7 -9.88 23.82 -20.65
N LYS A 8 -9.62 22.87 -21.54
CA LYS A 8 -10.42 21.65 -21.64
C LYS A 8 -9.86 20.60 -20.68
N LEU A 9 -10.61 20.30 -19.63
CA LEU A 9 -10.28 19.25 -18.67
C LEU A 9 -11.05 17.97 -19.03
N LYS A 10 -10.35 16.84 -19.01
CA LYS A 10 -10.95 15.51 -19.09
C LYS A 10 -10.65 14.78 -17.79
N GLU A 11 -11.70 14.33 -17.11
CA GLU A 11 -11.56 13.51 -15.91
C GLU A 11 -10.95 12.15 -16.27
N LEU A 12 -9.98 11.69 -15.48
CA LEU A 12 -9.46 10.33 -15.56
C LEU A 12 -10.52 9.33 -15.07
N GLU A 13 -10.33 8.05 -15.36
CA GLU A 13 -11.23 7.01 -14.85
C GLU A 13 -11.36 7.11 -13.32
N GLN A 14 -12.62 7.25 -12.87
CA GLN A 14 -12.94 7.43 -11.45
C GLN A 14 -12.68 6.17 -10.63
N LYS A 15 -12.64 5.00 -11.27
CA LYS A 15 -12.40 3.71 -10.61
C LYS A 15 -11.38 2.95 -11.44
N SER A 16 -10.28 2.59 -10.80
CA SER A 16 -9.32 1.65 -11.34
C SER A 16 -9.09 0.52 -10.34
N ALA A 17 -8.89 -0.68 -10.87
CA ALA A 17 -8.45 -1.81 -10.10
C ALA A 17 -7.28 -2.43 -10.86
N GLU A 18 -6.13 -2.51 -10.22
CA GLU A 18 -4.95 -3.16 -10.80
C GLU A 18 -4.67 -4.43 -10.01
N VAL A 19 -4.43 -5.52 -10.72
CA VAL A 19 -4.08 -6.80 -10.13
C VAL A 19 -2.73 -7.21 -10.69
N SER A 20 -1.72 -7.26 -9.84
CA SER A 20 -0.44 -7.88 -10.15
C SER A 20 -0.40 -9.27 -9.52
N SER A 21 0.17 -10.22 -10.25
CA SER A 21 0.42 -11.57 -9.75
C SER A 21 1.87 -11.92 -10.04
N GLU A 22 2.55 -12.40 -9.01
CA GLU A 22 3.97 -12.72 -9.02
C GLU A 22 4.12 -14.21 -8.71
N TRP A 23 5.12 -14.86 -9.32
CA TRP A 23 5.39 -16.28 -9.10
C TRP A 23 6.85 -16.41 -8.70
N SER A 24 7.10 -16.98 -7.51
CA SER A 24 8.45 -17.20 -7.01
C SER A 24 8.74 -18.69 -6.82
N ILE A 25 10.02 -19.07 -6.97
CA ILE A 25 10.50 -20.45 -6.79
C ILE A 25 11.48 -20.45 -5.63
N VAL A 26 11.10 -21.06 -4.50
CA VAL A 26 11.94 -21.12 -3.31
C VAL A 26 12.71 -22.45 -3.24
N PRO A 27 14.04 -22.47 -3.31
CA PRO A 27 14.80 -23.73 -3.25
C PRO A 27 14.56 -24.42 -1.90
N GLY A 28 14.25 -25.72 -1.92
CA GLY A 28 14.03 -26.51 -0.70
C GLY A 28 15.32 -26.70 0.11
N ARG A 29 15.21 -27.37 1.28
CA ARG A 29 16.33 -27.61 2.23
C ARG A 29 17.59 -28.26 1.62
N GLY A 30 17.52 -28.83 0.42
CA GLY A 30 18.64 -29.42 -0.31
C GLY A 30 19.18 -28.58 -1.48
N GLY A 31 18.82 -27.30 -1.60
CA GLY A 31 19.32 -26.39 -2.63
C GLY A 31 18.81 -26.66 -4.05
N ARG A 32 17.98 -27.70 -4.25
CA ARG A 32 17.37 -28.03 -5.54
C ARG A 32 15.93 -27.51 -5.58
N PRO A 33 15.53 -26.76 -6.62
CA PRO A 33 14.14 -26.38 -6.82
C PRO A 33 13.32 -27.65 -7.11
N THR A 34 12.22 -27.83 -6.37
CA THR A 34 11.25 -28.92 -6.57
C THR A 34 9.94 -28.31 -7.09
N LEU A 35 9.14 -29.02 -7.90
CA LEU A 35 7.89 -28.49 -8.47
C LEU A 35 6.88 -27.98 -7.40
N ALA A 36 7.02 -28.39 -6.14
CA ALA A 36 6.26 -27.90 -4.99
C ALA A 36 6.75 -26.56 -4.39
N SER A 37 7.72 -25.88 -5.02
CA SER A 37 8.30 -24.62 -4.55
C SER A 37 7.73 -23.35 -5.19
N LEU A 38 6.72 -23.50 -6.05
CA LEU A 38 6.00 -22.37 -6.65
C LEU A 38 5.15 -21.68 -5.57
N GLN A 39 5.54 -20.46 -5.20
CA GLN A 39 4.77 -19.58 -4.33
C GLN A 39 4.15 -18.48 -5.19
N PRO A 40 2.85 -18.61 -5.55
CA PRO A 40 2.13 -17.54 -6.22
C PRO A 40 1.80 -16.46 -5.19
N GLY A 41 2.21 -15.24 -5.46
CA GLY A 41 1.85 -14.03 -4.75
C GLY A 41 1.15 -13.03 -5.67
N GLY A 42 0.73 -11.91 -5.12
CA GLY A 42 0.12 -10.86 -5.90
C GLY A 42 -0.23 -9.64 -5.07
N THR A 43 -0.47 -8.53 -5.76
CA THR A 43 -0.99 -7.31 -5.17
C THR A 43 -2.26 -6.90 -5.90
N ILE A 44 -3.31 -6.62 -5.13
CA ILE A 44 -4.56 -6.05 -5.63
C ILE A 44 -4.60 -4.60 -5.15
N THR A 45 -4.57 -3.66 -6.07
CA THR A 45 -4.79 -2.25 -5.78
C THR A 45 -6.14 -1.81 -6.33
N PHE A 46 -6.86 -1.02 -5.54
CA PHE A 46 -8.12 -0.40 -5.92
C PHE A 46 -7.99 1.09 -5.66
N GLU A 47 -8.31 1.89 -6.67
CA GLU A 47 -8.31 3.34 -6.55
C GLU A 47 -9.65 3.88 -7.02
N HIS A 48 -10.24 4.73 -6.18
CA HIS A 48 -11.44 5.47 -6.49
C HIS A 48 -11.14 6.96 -6.37
N ARG A 49 -11.15 7.67 -7.50
CA ARG A 49 -10.92 9.11 -7.58
C ARG A 49 -12.23 9.87 -7.70
N ASN A 50 -12.22 11.10 -7.20
CA ASN A 50 -13.32 12.06 -7.29
C ASN A 50 -14.68 11.56 -6.74
N LEU A 51 -14.68 11.00 -5.52
CA LEU A 51 -15.92 10.59 -4.86
C LEU A 51 -16.88 11.78 -4.75
N GLN A 52 -18.09 11.62 -5.33
CA GLN A 52 -19.16 12.64 -5.33
C GLN A 52 -18.77 13.97 -6.00
N GLY A 53 -17.76 14.02 -6.86
CA GLY A 53 -17.33 15.27 -7.50
C GLY A 53 -16.55 16.22 -6.58
N LEU A 54 -16.19 15.78 -5.37
CA LEU A 54 -15.55 16.59 -4.33
C LEU A 54 -14.03 16.40 -4.27
N ASN A 55 -13.43 15.86 -5.33
CA ASN A 55 -12.00 15.57 -5.44
C ASN A 55 -11.44 14.69 -4.29
N ARG A 56 -12.31 13.92 -3.66
CA ARG A 56 -11.97 12.93 -2.64
C ARG A 56 -11.45 11.67 -3.31
N SER A 57 -10.37 11.10 -2.80
CA SER A 57 -9.84 9.83 -3.29
C SER A 57 -9.76 8.78 -2.19
N LEU A 58 -10.02 7.54 -2.56
CA LEU A 58 -9.87 6.36 -1.73
C LEU A 58 -9.00 5.35 -2.47
N THR A 59 -7.89 4.96 -1.86
CA THR A 59 -6.95 3.99 -2.41
C THR A 59 -6.78 2.84 -1.43
N GLY A 60 -6.94 1.61 -1.87
CA GLY A 60 -6.68 0.39 -1.10
C GLY A 60 -5.68 -0.48 -1.84
N SER A 61 -4.77 -1.13 -1.12
CA SER A 61 -3.85 -2.12 -1.67
C SER A 61 -3.74 -3.29 -0.71
N VAL A 62 -3.89 -4.50 -1.21
CA VAL A 62 -3.67 -5.74 -0.48
C VAL A 62 -2.59 -6.53 -1.19
N THR A 63 -1.53 -6.88 -0.48
CA THR A 63 -0.37 -7.60 -1.00
C THR A 63 -0.22 -8.92 -0.23
N THR A 64 0.02 -10.00 -0.96
CA THR A 64 0.37 -11.31 -0.40
C THR A 64 1.49 -11.92 -1.22
N SER A 65 2.53 -12.45 -0.57
CA SER A 65 3.59 -13.18 -1.28
C SER A 65 3.23 -14.65 -1.56
N ASN A 66 2.24 -15.19 -0.85
CA ASN A 66 1.85 -16.58 -0.96
C ASN A 66 0.34 -16.77 -0.77
N PHE A 67 -0.38 -17.03 -1.86
CA PHE A 67 -1.80 -17.37 -1.83
C PHE A 67 -2.10 -18.70 -1.13
N LEU A 68 -1.12 -19.62 -1.04
CA LEU A 68 -1.32 -20.91 -0.38
C LEU A 68 -1.31 -20.79 1.15
N ASN A 69 -0.54 -19.83 1.69
CA ASN A 69 -0.48 -19.51 3.12
C ASN A 69 -0.54 -17.99 3.35
N PRO A 70 -1.71 -17.36 3.16
CA PRO A 70 -1.83 -15.91 3.24
C PRO A 70 -1.65 -15.36 4.66
N GLN A 71 -1.83 -16.18 5.71
CA GLN A 71 -1.73 -15.72 7.10
C GLN A 71 -0.32 -15.25 7.48
N ASP A 72 0.71 -15.72 6.79
CA ASP A 72 2.09 -15.40 7.13
C ASP A 72 2.58 -14.09 6.50
N ASP A 73 1.96 -13.58 5.43
CA ASP A 73 2.49 -12.40 4.72
C ASP A 73 1.40 -11.52 4.05
N LEU A 74 0.23 -11.43 4.68
CA LEU A 74 -0.82 -10.51 4.24
C LEU A 74 -0.51 -9.09 4.72
N ALA A 75 -0.21 -8.20 3.78
CA ALA A 75 -0.10 -6.77 4.03
C ALA A 75 -1.29 -6.03 3.41
N PHE A 76 -1.81 -5.03 4.10
CA PHE A 76 -2.83 -4.14 3.54
C PHE A 76 -2.48 -2.68 3.82
N LYS A 77 -2.90 -1.80 2.91
CA LYS A 77 -2.84 -0.36 3.08
C LYS A 77 -4.11 0.24 2.50
N MET A 78 -4.76 1.11 3.25
CA MET A 78 -5.92 1.88 2.82
C MET A 78 -5.63 3.35 3.11
N GLU A 79 -5.86 4.21 2.14
CA GLU A 79 -5.61 5.65 2.23
C GLU A 79 -6.83 6.40 1.70
N TYR A 80 -7.37 7.28 2.52
CA TYR A 80 -8.44 8.20 2.17
C TYR A 80 -7.90 9.62 2.22
N ALA A 81 -7.99 10.32 1.10
CA ALA A 81 -7.60 11.72 0.99
C ALA A 81 -8.82 12.57 0.67
N HIS A 82 -9.01 13.61 1.48
CA HIS A 82 -10.10 14.57 1.35
C HIS A 82 -9.48 15.98 1.34
N PRO A 83 -9.14 16.51 0.16
CA PRO A 83 -8.72 17.89 -0.01
C PRO A 83 -9.92 18.83 0.16
N TYR A 84 -9.70 20.03 0.70
CA TYR A 84 -10.75 21.02 0.99
C TYR A 84 -11.82 20.48 1.94
N LEU A 85 -11.39 19.98 3.11
CA LEU A 85 -12.27 19.41 4.13
C LEU A 85 -13.45 20.33 4.48
N ASP A 86 -13.19 21.64 4.53
CA ASP A 86 -14.17 22.67 4.90
C ASP A 86 -14.98 23.20 3.68
N GLY A 87 -14.66 22.73 2.46
CA GLY A 87 -15.27 23.19 1.21
C GLY A 87 -14.37 24.12 0.39
N VAL A 88 -14.63 24.20 -0.91
CA VAL A 88 -13.81 24.96 -1.89
C VAL A 88 -13.99 26.48 -1.73
N ASP A 89 -15.14 26.91 -1.20
CA ASP A 89 -15.48 28.32 -1.03
C ASP A 89 -14.88 28.96 0.24
N ILE A 90 -14.21 28.16 1.08
CA ILE A 90 -13.59 28.61 2.33
C ILE A 90 -12.09 28.80 2.10
N LEU A 91 -11.54 29.96 2.48
CA LEU A 91 -10.11 30.30 2.38
C LEU A 91 -9.14 29.34 3.11
N ARG A 92 -9.68 28.40 3.89
CA ARG A 92 -8.92 27.51 4.78
C ARG A 92 -8.71 26.17 4.08
N ASN A 93 -7.51 25.98 3.50
CA ASN A 93 -7.16 24.81 2.71
C ASN A 93 -6.80 23.59 3.57
N ARG A 94 -7.74 23.15 4.41
CA ARG A 94 -7.53 21.95 5.23
C ARG A 94 -7.65 20.68 4.42
N THR A 95 -6.68 19.79 4.57
CA THR A 95 -6.69 18.47 3.95
C THR A 95 -6.72 17.40 5.03
N LEU A 96 -7.69 16.50 4.93
CA LEU A 96 -7.77 15.31 5.77
C LEU A 96 -7.14 14.13 5.03
N ARG A 97 -6.16 13.49 5.66
CA ARG A 97 -5.57 12.23 5.19
C ARG A 97 -5.70 11.18 6.27
N VAL A 98 -6.44 10.12 5.98
CA VAL A 98 -6.59 8.95 6.85
C VAL A 98 -5.91 7.78 6.17
N SER A 99 -5.01 7.10 6.87
CA SER A 99 -4.38 5.88 6.39
C SER A 99 -4.47 4.76 7.42
N CYS A 100 -4.89 3.58 6.97
CA CYS A 100 -4.88 2.34 7.75
C CYS A 100 -3.88 1.41 7.08
N PHE A 101 -2.97 0.82 7.85
CA PHE A 101 -1.95 -0.06 7.30
C PHE A 101 -1.72 -1.26 8.20
N ASN A 102 -1.38 -2.37 7.58
CA ASN A 102 -0.78 -3.53 8.19
C ASN A 102 0.44 -3.90 7.34
N SER A 103 1.61 -3.79 7.95
CA SER A 103 2.87 -4.14 7.33
C SER A 103 3.66 -5.05 8.25
N ARG A 104 4.19 -6.14 7.70
CA ARG A 104 5.14 -7.04 8.35
C ARG A 104 6.55 -6.71 7.85
N LYS A 105 7.51 -6.52 8.75
CA LYS A 105 8.92 -6.28 8.39
C LYS A 105 9.85 -7.14 9.25
N LEU A 106 10.91 -7.67 8.64
CA LEU A 106 12.01 -8.32 9.36
C LEU A 106 12.76 -7.27 10.18
N SER A 107 12.87 -7.49 11.49
CA SER A 107 13.73 -6.67 12.33
C SER A 107 15.19 -7.04 12.06
N PRO A 108 16.08 -6.08 11.78
CA PRO A 108 17.51 -6.36 11.83
C PRO A 108 17.87 -6.74 13.27
N VAL A 109 18.50 -7.89 13.44
CA VAL A 109 19.07 -8.31 14.72
C VAL A 109 20.57 -8.12 14.60
N PHE A 110 21.15 -7.36 15.53
CA PHE A 110 22.60 -7.16 15.56
C PHE A 110 23.25 -8.40 16.19
N THR A 111 23.93 -9.20 15.39
CA THR A 111 24.76 -10.30 15.89
C THR A 111 26.01 -9.72 16.54
N GLY A 112 26.30 -10.12 17.78
CA GLY A 112 27.34 -9.54 18.66
C GLY A 112 28.79 -9.89 18.31
N GLY A 113 29.16 -9.86 17.02
CA GLY A 113 30.53 -10.12 16.56
C GLY A 113 30.89 -11.60 16.36
N PRO A 114 32.07 -11.88 15.79
CA PRO A 114 32.49 -13.23 15.43
C PRO A 114 32.64 -14.12 16.67
N GLY A 115 31.83 -15.19 16.75
CA GLY A 115 31.87 -16.19 17.83
C GLY A 115 30.60 -16.28 18.69
N VAL A 116 29.59 -15.44 18.45
CA VAL A 116 28.29 -15.50 19.13
C VAL A 116 27.25 -16.12 18.19
N ASP A 117 26.41 -17.02 18.72
CA ASP A 117 25.33 -17.67 17.97
C ASP A 117 24.45 -16.64 17.24
N GLU A 118 24.18 -16.91 15.96
CA GLU A 118 23.35 -16.06 15.11
C GLU A 118 21.91 -16.06 15.64
N VAL A 119 21.48 -14.91 16.16
CA VAL A 119 20.13 -14.77 16.71
C VAL A 119 19.13 -14.72 15.55
N PRO A 120 18.06 -15.55 15.58
CA PRO A 120 17.09 -15.58 14.50
C PRO A 120 16.38 -14.22 14.38
N SER A 121 16.19 -13.78 13.14
CA SER A 121 15.44 -12.56 12.85
C SER A 121 13.98 -12.71 13.24
N ILE A 122 13.45 -11.70 13.93
CA ILE A 122 12.07 -11.69 14.40
C ILE A 122 11.23 -10.88 13.41
N TRP A 123 10.06 -11.43 13.06
CA TRP A 123 9.05 -10.72 12.30
C TRP A 123 8.30 -9.75 13.21
N VAL A 124 8.22 -8.49 12.79
CA VAL A 124 7.45 -7.47 13.51
C VAL A 124 6.27 -7.05 12.64
N ASP A 125 5.08 -7.38 13.12
CA ASP A 125 3.83 -6.92 12.55
C ASP A 125 3.50 -5.53 13.08
N ARG A 126 3.15 -4.62 12.17
CA ARG A 126 2.72 -3.26 12.50
C ARG A 126 1.38 -3.01 11.85
N ALA A 127 0.33 -3.05 12.66
CA ALA A 127 -0.99 -2.61 12.28
C ALA A 127 -1.31 -1.27 12.95
N GLY A 128 -1.87 -0.33 12.21
CA GLY A 128 -2.23 0.97 12.76
C GLY A 128 -3.12 1.79 11.84
N ALA A 129 -3.76 2.79 12.43
CA ALA A 129 -4.47 3.84 11.73
C ALA A 129 -3.84 5.20 12.07
N LYS A 130 -3.70 6.05 11.07
CA LYS A 130 -3.19 7.41 11.19
C LYS A 130 -4.18 8.35 10.54
N ALA A 131 -4.61 9.37 11.27
CA ALA A 131 -5.38 10.48 10.71
C ALA A 131 -4.57 11.76 10.86
N ASN A 132 -4.43 12.53 9.78
CA ASN A 132 -3.77 13.83 9.79
C ASN A 132 -4.69 14.87 9.19
N ILE A 133 -4.74 16.04 9.82
CA ILE A 133 -5.36 17.24 9.29
C ILE A 133 -4.21 18.23 9.10
N THR A 134 -4.01 18.67 7.87
CA THR A 134 -3.02 19.70 7.53
C THR A 134 -3.75 20.95 7.07
N GLU A 135 -3.27 22.13 7.47
CA GLU A 135 -3.78 23.46 7.09
C GLU A 135 -2.73 24.20 6.25
#